data_AF-A0A3A8K157-F1
#
_entry.id   AF-A0A3A8K157-F1
#
_cell.length_a   1.000
_cell.length_b   1.000
_cell.length_c   1.000
_cell.angle_alpha   90.00
_cell.angle_beta   90.00
_cell.angle_gamma   90.00
#
_symmetry.space_group_name_H-M   'P 1'
#
loop_
_entity.id
_entity.type
_entity.pdbx_description
1 polymer ?
#
loop_
_entity_poly.entity_id
_entity_poly.type
_entity_poly.pdbx_seq_one_letter_code
_entity_poly.pdbx_strand_id
1 'polypeptide(L)'
;MPDALATALHQKIRRPTGERRRTNDWATGYGIGRTLTQQLGHVAHIIDPDLSSVFSPLSADANNALEGRVNYSKELSGYQIQGGVAVNNGVLNQQPGRPVVMILNTTAVKARSGRDASATGGSHWVACVGIPANYVTPLDIAVNNVRPRVFFIDPLNANRTLPQAFKTLLSAGGQLVTPTHSTHLLRPSFPNAEFIDLVDIPQQEGGCDCGWWAVYNAMMLVLTGSGAYTAAFVERGRDFACYLRAVFPQLTEDAPIGLDAPVVVSKKKPSAPLKDPTAPPVKD
;
A
#
# COMPACT_ATOMS: atom_id res chain seq x y z
N MET A 1 16.93 -17.32 10.95
CA MET A 1 16.09 -18.17 10.07
C MET A 1 14.83 -17.40 9.62
N PRO A 2 14.95 -16.30 8.87
CA PRO A 2 13.80 -15.43 8.56
C PRO A 2 12.86 -16.01 7.49
N ASP A 3 13.42 -16.68 6.48
CA ASP A 3 12.63 -17.21 5.36
C ASP A 3 11.74 -18.38 5.78
N ALA A 4 12.28 -19.30 6.59
CA ALA A 4 11.52 -20.41 7.17
C ALA A 4 10.36 -19.91 8.05
N LEU A 5 10.59 -18.84 8.82
CA LEU A 5 9.54 -18.18 9.59
C LEU A 5 8.47 -17.58 8.68
N ALA A 6 8.87 -16.89 7.61
CA ALA A 6 7.93 -16.28 6.67
C ALA A 6 7.03 -17.33 6.00
N THR A 7 7.61 -18.45 5.56
CA THR A 7 6.86 -19.59 5.02
C THR A 7 5.92 -20.19 6.06
N ALA A 8 6.40 -20.45 7.28
CA ALA A 8 5.59 -21.06 8.35
C ALA A 8 4.42 -20.16 8.79
N LEU A 9 4.67 -18.85 8.94
CA LEU A 9 3.64 -17.88 9.31
C LEU A 9 2.58 -17.75 8.20
N HIS A 10 3.00 -17.68 6.93
CA HIS A 10 2.06 -17.72 5.81
C HIS A 10 1.20 -18.99 5.84
N GLN A 11 1.80 -20.17 6.04
CA GLN A 11 1.06 -21.43 6.13
C GLN A 11 0.07 -21.42 7.30
N LYS A 12 0.43 -20.84 8.45
CA LYS A 12 -0.48 -20.69 9.60
C LYS A 12 -1.67 -19.78 9.27
N ILE A 13 -1.43 -18.66 8.58
CA ILE A 13 -2.48 -17.74 8.13
C ILE A 13 -3.35 -18.42 7.06
N ARG A 14 -2.76 -19.21 6.15
CA ARG A 14 -3.46 -19.88 5.04
C ARG A 14 -4.34 -21.05 5.48
N ARG A 15 -4.13 -21.64 6.67
CA ARG A 15 -5.01 -22.70 7.20
C ARG A 15 -6.40 -22.09 7.44
N PRO A 16 -7.39 -22.35 6.57
CA PRO A 16 -8.69 -21.71 6.68
C PRO A 16 -9.45 -22.41 7.79
N THR A 17 -9.58 -21.76 8.94
CA THR A 17 -10.49 -22.20 10.01
C THR A 17 -11.83 -21.44 9.96
N GLY A 18 -12.09 -20.63 8.94
CA GLY A 18 -13.20 -19.66 8.97
C GLY A 18 -13.71 -19.14 7.63
N GLU A 19 -14.73 -18.30 7.75
CA GLU A 19 -15.58 -17.70 6.71
C GLU A 19 -14.79 -16.99 5.60
N ARG A 20 -15.36 -16.96 4.39
CA ARG A 20 -14.83 -16.19 3.26
C ARG A 20 -15.81 -15.06 2.96
N ARG A 21 -15.32 -13.81 2.89
CA ARG A 21 -16.15 -12.66 2.54
C ARG A 21 -15.90 -12.26 1.09
N ARG A 22 -16.89 -12.52 0.23
CA ARG A 22 -16.89 -12.11 -1.19
C ARG A 22 -17.65 -10.80 -1.36
N THR A 23 -17.01 -9.68 -1.05
CA THR A 23 -17.55 -8.35 -1.35
C THR A 23 -16.59 -7.58 -2.24
N ASN A 24 -17.09 -6.59 -2.97
CA ASN A 24 -16.27 -5.71 -3.81
C ASN A 24 -15.99 -4.37 -3.12
N ASP A 25 -16.14 -4.33 -1.79
CA ASP A 25 -15.92 -3.14 -0.96
C ASP A 25 -14.47 -2.69 -1.05
N TRP A 26 -14.24 -1.40 -0.92
CA TRP A 26 -12.93 -0.77 -1.04
C TRP A 26 -12.33 -0.56 0.34
N ALA A 27 -11.01 -0.65 0.44
CA ALA A 27 -10.30 -0.30 1.67
C ALA A 27 -10.07 1.22 1.74
N THR A 28 -10.31 1.82 2.90
CA THR A 28 -10.03 3.24 3.18
C THR A 28 -8.66 3.41 3.83
N GLY A 29 -8.06 4.60 3.69
CA GLY A 29 -6.81 4.94 4.39
C GLY A 29 -6.95 4.78 5.90
N TYR A 30 -8.06 5.27 6.47
CA TYR A 30 -8.42 5.10 7.87
C TYR A 30 -8.51 3.62 8.30
N GLY A 31 -9.23 2.78 7.57
CA GLY A 31 -9.39 1.36 7.89
C GLY A 31 -8.07 0.59 7.86
N ILE A 32 -7.21 0.91 6.89
CA ILE A 32 -5.84 0.39 6.79
C ILE A 32 -5.01 0.84 8.00
N GLY A 33 -4.99 2.14 8.28
CA GLY A 33 -4.19 2.74 9.36
C GLY A 33 -4.58 2.20 10.74
N ARG A 34 -5.88 2.12 11.02
CA ARG A 34 -6.42 1.53 12.25
C ARG A 34 -6.02 0.07 12.39
N THR A 35 -6.16 -0.73 11.33
CA THR A 35 -5.82 -2.15 11.36
C THR A 35 -4.33 -2.35 11.61
N LEU A 36 -3.46 -1.67 10.88
CA LEU A 36 -2.02 -1.78 11.07
C LEU A 36 -1.58 -1.30 12.45
N THR A 37 -2.17 -0.23 12.97
CA THR A 37 -1.89 0.25 14.33
C THR A 37 -2.29 -0.78 15.38
N GLN A 38 -3.46 -1.40 15.24
CA GLN A 38 -3.92 -2.45 16.16
C GLN A 38 -3.00 -3.68 16.12
N GLN A 39 -2.57 -4.10 14.93
CA GLN A 39 -1.80 -5.34 14.76
C GLN A 39 -0.29 -5.15 15.04
N LEU A 40 0.27 -4.00 14.66
CA LEU A 40 1.72 -3.77 14.63
C LEU A 40 2.16 -2.52 15.41
N GLY A 41 1.25 -1.66 15.90
CA GLY A 41 1.60 -0.36 16.49
C GLY A 41 2.50 -0.42 17.73
N HIS A 42 2.60 -1.59 18.38
CA HIS A 42 3.53 -1.85 19.48
C HIS A 42 4.95 -2.24 19.02
N VAL A 43 5.12 -2.67 17.76
CA VAL A 43 6.41 -3.16 17.21
C VAL A 43 6.93 -2.34 16.04
N ALA A 44 6.07 -1.70 15.25
CA ALA A 44 6.43 -0.87 14.10
C ALA A 44 5.78 0.52 14.15
N HIS A 45 6.43 1.49 13.52
CA HIS A 45 5.84 2.79 13.22
C HIS A 45 4.94 2.67 12.00
N ILE A 46 3.71 3.18 12.11
CA ILE A 46 2.78 3.21 10.99
C ILE A 46 2.69 4.66 10.53
N ILE A 47 3.19 4.95 9.33
CA ILE A 47 2.93 6.24 8.69
C ILE A 47 1.48 6.20 8.21
N ASP A 48 0.72 7.24 8.56
CA ASP A 48 -0.69 7.32 8.23
C ASP A 48 -0.91 7.15 6.71
N PRO A 49 -1.69 6.15 6.26
CA PRO A 49 -1.94 5.91 4.84
C PRO A 49 -2.50 7.14 4.11
N ASP A 50 -3.22 8.03 4.80
CA ASP A 50 -3.77 9.24 4.19
C ASP A 50 -2.69 10.23 3.73
N LEU A 51 -1.47 10.14 4.25
CA LEU A 51 -0.33 10.89 3.73
C LEU A 51 -0.15 10.63 2.23
N SER A 52 -0.30 9.38 1.80
CA SER A 52 -0.21 9.02 0.38
C SER A 52 -1.50 9.27 -0.41
N SER A 53 -2.64 9.45 0.25
CA SER A 53 -3.91 9.79 -0.40
C SER A 53 -3.90 11.22 -0.93
N VAL A 54 -3.20 12.15 -0.27
CA VAL A 54 -3.08 13.55 -0.70
C VAL A 54 -1.94 13.73 -1.72
N PHE A 55 -0.73 13.27 -1.37
CA PHE A 55 0.44 13.33 -2.23
C PHE A 55 1.16 11.98 -2.21
N SER A 56 1.18 11.31 -3.35
CA SER A 56 1.77 9.98 -3.46
C SER A 56 3.16 10.05 -4.09
N PRO A 57 4.20 9.45 -3.46
CA PRO A 57 5.49 9.22 -4.11
C PRO A 57 5.42 8.43 -5.44
N LEU A 58 4.32 7.71 -5.67
CA LEU A 58 4.07 6.85 -6.82
C LEU A 58 3.19 7.51 -7.89
N SER A 59 2.74 8.75 -7.67
CA SER A 59 1.88 9.46 -8.62
C SER A 59 2.55 9.63 -9.98
N ALA A 60 1.76 9.56 -11.05
CA ALA A 60 2.22 9.91 -12.39
C ALA A 60 2.40 11.43 -12.57
N ASP A 61 1.74 12.25 -11.74
CA ASP A 61 1.94 13.69 -11.71
C ASP A 61 3.25 14.02 -10.97
N ALA A 62 4.18 14.67 -11.67
CA ALA A 62 5.53 14.92 -11.14
C ALA A 62 5.55 15.81 -9.90
N ASN A 63 4.66 16.81 -9.81
CA ASN A 63 4.58 17.71 -8.66
C ASN A 63 4.00 16.97 -7.45
N ASN A 64 2.97 16.17 -7.66
CA ASN A 64 2.39 15.33 -6.62
C ASN A 64 3.39 14.27 -6.13
N ALA A 65 4.12 13.64 -7.04
CA ALA A 65 5.18 12.69 -6.72
C ALA A 65 6.34 13.33 -5.96
N LEU A 66 6.73 14.55 -6.33
CA LEU A 66 7.76 15.31 -5.59
C LEU A 66 7.30 15.64 -4.17
N GLU A 67 6.10 16.21 -4.03
CA GLU A 67 5.53 16.57 -2.72
C GLU A 67 5.36 15.34 -1.83
N GLY A 68 4.87 14.23 -2.39
CA GLY A 68 4.73 12.96 -1.66
C GLY A 68 6.06 12.44 -1.13
N ARG A 69 7.10 12.43 -1.97
CA ARG A 69 8.46 12.03 -1.55
C ARG A 69 9.02 12.90 -0.43
N VAL A 70 8.82 14.22 -0.53
CA VAL A 70 9.25 15.18 0.51
C VAL A 70 8.50 14.93 1.81
N ASN A 71 7.17 14.79 1.76
CA ASN A 71 6.33 14.56 2.93
C ASN A 71 6.72 13.28 3.68
N TYR A 72 6.88 12.17 2.97
CA TYR A 72 7.37 10.93 3.59
C TYR A 72 8.76 11.10 4.22
N SER A 73 9.67 11.82 3.56
CA SER A 73 11.02 12.03 4.11
C SER A 73 11.00 12.89 5.38
N LYS A 74 10.11 13.89 5.43
CA LYS A 74 9.88 14.73 6.62
C LYS A 74 9.33 13.91 7.78
N GLU A 75 8.31 13.08 7.53
CA GLU A 75 7.72 12.21 8.56
C GLU A 75 8.71 11.17 9.08
N LEU A 76 9.58 10.66 8.21
CA LEU A 76 10.59 9.68 8.60
C LEU A 76 11.73 10.29 9.42
N SER A 77 12.33 11.38 8.95
CA SER A 77 13.63 11.87 9.45
C SER A 77 13.64 13.31 9.93
N GLY A 78 12.52 14.02 9.84
CA GLY A 78 12.49 15.46 10.01
C GLY A 78 13.10 16.21 8.82
N TYR A 79 13.28 17.52 8.96
CA TYR A 79 13.76 18.39 7.89
C TYR A 79 14.34 19.69 8.42
N GLN A 80 15.01 20.43 7.56
CA GLN A 80 15.37 21.82 7.81
C GLN A 80 14.92 22.68 6.63
N ILE A 81 14.31 23.83 6.91
CA ILE A 81 14.08 24.86 5.88
C ILE A 81 15.40 25.60 5.69
N GLN A 82 15.82 25.86 4.44
CA GLN A 82 17.06 26.58 4.18
C GLN A 82 17.11 27.92 4.95
N GLY A 83 18.17 28.13 5.74
CA GLY A 83 18.31 29.30 6.62
C GLY A 83 17.47 29.27 7.90
N GLY A 84 16.67 28.22 8.11
CA GLY A 84 15.83 28.00 9.29
C GLY A 84 16.37 26.95 10.26
N VAL A 85 15.61 26.72 11.34
CA VAL A 85 15.91 25.73 12.39
C VAL A 85 15.59 24.31 11.91
N ALA A 86 16.43 23.35 12.30
CA ALA A 86 16.18 21.94 12.04
C ALA A 86 15.00 21.43 12.89
N VAL A 87 14.03 20.80 12.22
CA VAL A 87 12.89 20.11 12.82
C VAL A 87 13.25 18.62 12.89
N ASN A 88 13.53 18.11 14.08
CA ASN A 88 13.95 16.72 14.32
C ASN A 88 12.79 15.84 14.82
N ASN A 89 11.59 16.01 14.27
CA ASN A 89 10.37 15.30 14.72
C ASN A 89 10.13 13.96 14.02
N GLY A 90 10.96 13.57 13.06
CA GLY A 90 10.76 12.32 12.31
C GLY A 90 10.77 11.07 13.19
N VAL A 91 9.93 10.09 12.84
CA VAL A 91 9.71 8.87 13.64
C VAL A 91 10.99 8.07 13.88
N LEU A 92 11.93 8.10 12.92
CA LEU A 92 13.22 7.41 13.02
C LEU A 92 14.18 8.08 14.01
N ASN A 93 14.02 9.38 14.27
CA ASN A 93 14.80 10.09 15.29
C ASN A 93 14.25 9.82 16.70
N GLN A 94 12.92 9.68 16.82
CA GLN A 94 12.26 9.51 18.12
C GLN A 94 12.41 8.10 18.67
N GLN A 95 12.33 7.10 17.79
CA GLN A 95 12.39 5.69 18.18
C GLN A 95 13.18 4.91 17.11
N PRO A 96 14.52 5.09 17.11
CA PRO A 96 15.39 4.35 16.20
C PRO A 96 15.30 2.85 16.47
N GLY A 97 15.38 2.03 15.42
CA GLY A 97 15.41 0.57 15.55
C GLY A 97 14.05 -0.14 15.50
N ARG A 98 12.95 0.59 15.27
CA ARG A 98 11.66 -0.01 14.91
C ARG A 98 11.47 -0.02 13.38
N PRO A 99 10.81 -1.06 12.83
CA PRO A 99 10.33 -1.01 11.45
C PRO A 99 9.42 0.17 11.20
N VAL A 100 9.38 0.64 9.96
CA VAL A 100 8.42 1.64 9.50
C VAL A 100 7.56 1.06 8.39
N VAL A 101 6.26 1.13 8.55
CA VAL A 101 5.26 0.72 7.56
C VAL A 101 4.73 1.97 6.87
N MET A 102 4.83 1.98 5.54
CA MET A 102 4.26 3.00 4.67
C MET A 102 3.30 2.29 3.70
N ILE A 103 2.01 2.59 3.79
CA ILE A 103 1.05 2.15 2.79
C ILE A 103 0.87 3.26 1.78
N LEU A 104 1.33 3.00 0.56
CA LEU A 104 1.35 3.99 -0.51
C LEU A 104 0.16 3.78 -1.43
N ASN A 105 -0.40 4.87 -1.90
CA ASN A 105 -1.36 4.89 -2.99
C ASN A 105 -0.64 5.06 -4.32
N THR A 106 -1.13 4.52 -5.42
CA THR A 106 -0.51 4.80 -6.74
C THR A 106 -0.99 6.08 -7.39
N THR A 107 -2.10 6.65 -6.92
CA THR A 107 -2.63 7.95 -7.36
C THR A 107 -3.01 8.77 -6.15
N ALA A 108 -2.91 10.09 -6.27
CA ALA A 108 -3.53 10.97 -5.30
C ALA A 108 -5.06 10.93 -5.49
N VAL A 109 -5.78 10.72 -4.40
CA VAL A 109 -7.23 10.77 -4.37
C VAL A 109 -7.63 12.21 -4.12
N LYS A 110 -8.43 12.79 -5.02
CA LYS A 110 -9.14 14.02 -4.70
C LYS A 110 -10.17 13.66 -3.62
N ALA A 111 -9.91 14.00 -2.35
CA ALA A 111 -10.91 13.94 -1.31
C ALA A 111 -12.20 14.62 -1.83
N ARG A 112 -13.33 13.93 -1.72
CA ARG A 112 -14.60 14.40 -2.32
C ARG A 112 -15.10 15.69 -1.70
N SER A 113 -14.65 16.00 -0.49
CA SER A 113 -14.73 17.32 0.10
C SER A 113 -13.58 17.51 1.10
N GLY A 114 -13.13 18.74 1.31
CA GLY A 114 -12.05 19.07 2.26
C GLY A 114 -12.42 18.87 3.74
N ARG A 115 -13.53 18.19 4.06
CA ARG A 115 -14.02 17.92 5.43
C ARG A 115 -14.19 16.44 5.76
N ASP A 116 -13.92 15.53 4.83
CA ASP A 116 -14.19 14.10 5.03
C ASP A 116 -12.94 13.26 4.70
N ALA A 117 -12.04 13.17 5.67
CA ALA A 117 -10.83 12.34 5.60
C ALA A 117 -11.15 10.83 5.61
N SER A 118 -12.36 10.43 6.04
CA SER A 118 -12.83 9.03 5.97
C SER A 118 -13.14 8.57 4.53
N ALA A 119 -13.36 9.49 3.59
CA ALA A 119 -13.81 9.19 2.23
C ALA A 119 -12.68 9.05 1.18
N THR A 120 -11.41 9.08 1.57
CA THR A 120 -10.26 8.88 0.66
C THR A 120 -10.03 7.40 0.36
N GLY A 121 -10.89 6.83 -0.48
CA GLY A 121 -10.65 5.52 -1.09
C GLY A 121 -9.48 5.60 -2.07
N GLY A 122 -8.38 4.91 -1.76
CA GLY A 122 -7.24 4.82 -2.67
C GLY A 122 -7.56 4.08 -3.96
N SER A 123 -7.02 4.55 -5.09
CA SER A 123 -7.27 3.85 -6.37
C SER A 123 -6.53 2.51 -6.41
N HIS A 124 -5.35 2.43 -5.78
CA HIS A 124 -4.62 1.18 -5.59
C HIS A 124 -3.59 1.34 -4.47
N TRP A 125 -3.67 0.46 -3.46
CA TRP A 125 -2.80 0.46 -2.28
C TRP A 125 -1.66 -0.55 -2.43
N VAL A 126 -0.45 -0.14 -2.04
CA VAL A 126 0.77 -0.96 -2.08
C VAL A 126 1.55 -0.81 -0.76
N ALA A 127 2.39 -1.79 -0.43
CA ALA A 127 3.16 -1.76 0.82
C ALA A 127 4.62 -1.39 0.57
N CYS A 128 5.16 -0.49 1.40
CA CYS A 128 6.57 -0.16 1.49
C CYS A 128 7.00 -0.24 2.95
N VAL A 129 7.96 -1.09 3.29
CA VAL A 129 8.35 -1.36 4.69
C VAL A 129 9.86 -1.18 4.86
N GLY A 130 10.25 -0.26 5.73
CA GLY A 130 11.63 -0.09 6.18
C GLY A 130 11.92 -0.98 7.38
N ILE A 131 12.89 -1.87 7.26
CA ILE A 131 13.42 -2.74 8.31
C ILE A 131 14.78 -2.19 8.75
N PRO A 132 15.01 -1.92 10.05
CA PRO A 132 16.26 -1.39 10.55
C PRO A 132 17.41 -2.40 10.40
N ALA A 133 18.66 -1.93 10.49
CA ALA A 133 19.81 -2.83 10.59
C ALA A 133 19.74 -3.67 11.87
N ASN A 134 20.32 -4.88 11.84
CA ASN A 134 20.34 -5.83 12.94
C ASN A 134 18.95 -6.13 13.52
N TYR A 135 17.94 -6.18 12.65
CA TYR A 135 16.57 -6.35 13.09
C TYR A 135 16.36 -7.74 13.73
N VAL A 136 15.69 -7.74 14.87
CA VAL A 136 15.14 -8.92 15.53
C VAL A 136 13.63 -8.80 15.43
N THR A 137 12.98 -9.82 14.87
CA THR A 137 11.52 -9.78 14.69
C THR A 137 10.81 -9.80 16.04
N PRO A 138 9.50 -9.47 16.10
CA PRO A 138 8.70 -9.62 17.32
C PRO A 138 8.55 -11.07 17.81
N LEU A 139 9.08 -12.04 17.05
CA LEU A 139 9.12 -13.46 17.38
C LEU A 139 10.54 -13.92 17.76
N ASP A 140 11.39 -12.97 18.17
CA ASP A 140 12.78 -13.18 18.63
C ASP A 140 13.69 -13.86 17.61
N ILE A 141 13.43 -13.65 16.31
CA ILE A 141 14.25 -14.19 15.23
C ILE A 141 15.12 -13.09 14.65
N ALA A 142 16.45 -13.26 14.77
CA ALA A 142 17.42 -12.36 14.17
C ALA A 142 17.41 -12.48 12.64
N VAL A 143 17.29 -11.34 11.95
CA VAL A 143 17.34 -11.22 10.49
C VAL A 143 18.78 -11.12 9.96
N ASN A 144 19.72 -10.71 10.81
CA ASN A 144 21.15 -10.59 10.51
C ASN A 144 21.47 -9.67 9.31
N ASN A 145 20.62 -8.67 9.05
CA ASN A 145 20.88 -7.67 8.02
C ASN A 145 21.81 -6.57 8.56
N VAL A 146 23.00 -6.44 7.98
CA VAL A 146 24.00 -5.44 8.41
C VAL A 146 23.57 -4.00 8.07
N ARG A 147 22.73 -3.84 7.05
CA ARG A 147 22.21 -2.56 6.58
C ARG A 147 20.67 -2.56 6.65
N PRO A 148 20.03 -1.38 6.77
CA PRO A 148 18.57 -1.30 6.66
C PRO A 148 18.09 -1.90 5.34
N ARG A 149 16.89 -2.49 5.34
CA ARG A 149 16.23 -3.01 4.15
C ARG A 149 14.94 -2.26 3.91
N VAL A 150 14.68 -1.83 2.69
CA VAL A 150 13.39 -1.21 2.33
C VAL A 150 12.73 -2.10 1.31
N PHE A 151 11.69 -2.80 1.74
CA PHE A 151 10.88 -3.66 0.88
C PHE A 151 9.77 -2.86 0.23
N PHE A 152 9.52 -3.11 -1.05
CA PHE A 152 8.39 -2.57 -1.78
C PHE A 152 7.65 -3.68 -2.50
N ILE A 153 6.32 -3.70 -2.42
CA ILE A 153 5.50 -4.71 -3.08
C ILE A 153 4.18 -4.12 -3.58
N ASP A 154 3.94 -4.28 -4.88
CA ASP A 154 2.67 -4.02 -5.53
C ASP A 154 2.01 -5.39 -5.84
N PRO A 155 0.91 -5.75 -5.15
CA PRO A 155 0.30 -7.07 -5.32
C PRO A 155 -0.41 -7.24 -6.68
N LEU A 156 -0.68 -6.14 -7.40
CA LEU A 156 -1.39 -6.15 -8.69
C LEU A 156 -0.43 -5.98 -9.88
N ASN A 157 0.46 -5.00 -9.83
CA ASN A 157 1.39 -4.71 -10.93
C ASN A 157 2.72 -5.44 -10.73
N ALA A 158 2.92 -6.50 -11.53
CA ALA A 158 4.11 -7.34 -11.51
C ALA A 158 5.43 -6.57 -11.73
N ASN A 159 5.43 -5.42 -12.42
CA ASN A 159 6.66 -4.72 -12.79
C ASN A 159 6.88 -3.43 -12.01
N ARG A 160 5.99 -3.07 -11.07
CA ARG A 160 6.15 -1.83 -10.33
C ARG A 160 7.29 -1.95 -9.33
N THR A 161 8.18 -0.97 -9.35
CA THR A 161 9.26 -0.81 -8.37
C THR A 161 9.08 0.50 -7.62
N LEU A 162 9.73 0.62 -6.46
CA LEU A 162 9.80 1.90 -5.76
C LEU A 162 10.57 2.91 -6.65
N PRO A 163 10.03 4.11 -6.92
CA PRO A 163 10.67 5.05 -7.83
C PRO A 163 12.10 5.37 -7.42
N GLN A 164 13.02 5.34 -8.38
CA GLN A 164 14.45 5.54 -8.11
C GLN A 164 14.71 6.87 -7.39
N ALA A 165 14.01 7.93 -7.77
CA ALA A 165 14.16 9.22 -7.12
C ALA A 165 13.68 9.23 -5.67
N PHE A 166 12.76 8.34 -5.29
CA PHE A 166 12.39 8.14 -3.88
C PHE A 166 13.44 7.30 -3.15
N LYS A 167 13.95 6.23 -3.77
CA LYS A 167 15.08 5.44 -3.22
C LYS A 167 16.29 6.32 -2.91
N THR A 168 16.67 7.20 -3.86
CA THR A 168 17.78 8.15 -3.68
C THR A 168 17.51 9.09 -2.51
N LEU A 169 16.30 9.67 -2.42
CA LEU A 169 15.96 10.57 -1.32
C LEU A 169 15.99 9.86 0.03
N LEU A 170 15.46 8.64 0.12
CA LEU A 170 15.48 7.85 1.35
C LEU A 170 16.90 7.47 1.78
N SER A 171 17.82 7.21 0.84
CA SER A 171 19.17 6.72 1.17
C SER A 171 20.24 7.80 1.28
N ALA A 172 20.12 8.90 0.55
CA ALA A 172 21.10 9.98 0.53
C ALA A 172 20.57 11.30 1.12
N GLY A 173 19.26 11.44 1.29
CA GLY A 173 18.65 12.74 1.56
C GLY A 173 18.71 13.64 0.33
N GLY A 174 18.57 14.95 0.54
CA GLY A 174 18.72 15.91 -0.55
C GLY A 174 18.16 17.30 -0.22
N GLN A 175 18.48 18.24 -1.10
CA GLN A 175 17.86 19.56 -1.11
C GLN A 175 16.79 19.58 -2.19
N LEU A 176 15.53 19.75 -1.80
CA LEU A 176 14.38 19.75 -2.71
C LEU A 176 13.58 21.04 -2.55
N VAL A 177 13.16 21.59 -3.69
CA VAL A 177 12.24 22.72 -3.74
C VAL A 177 10.85 22.16 -4.03
N THR A 178 9.93 22.33 -3.09
CA THR A 178 8.53 21.92 -3.28
C THR A 178 7.78 22.97 -4.11
N PRO A 179 6.65 22.61 -4.75
CA PRO A 179 5.76 23.57 -5.41
C PRO A 179 5.25 24.69 -4.49
N THR A 180 5.31 24.50 -3.16
CA THR A 180 5.02 25.52 -2.15
C THR A 180 6.18 26.51 -1.92
N HIS A 181 7.19 26.52 -2.80
CA HIS A 181 8.35 27.42 -2.84
C HIS A 181 9.27 27.39 -1.60
N SER A 182 9.17 26.34 -0.78
CA SER A 182 10.10 26.14 0.34
C SER A 182 11.23 25.19 -0.07
N THR A 183 12.47 25.61 0.18
CA THR A 183 13.63 24.74 0.00
C THR A 183 13.84 23.92 1.26
N HIS A 184 13.63 22.61 1.14
CA HIS A 184 13.79 21.65 2.22
C HIS A 184 15.12 20.92 2.10
N LEU A 185 15.89 20.93 3.19
CA LEU A 185 17.05 20.07 3.41
C LEU A 185 16.58 18.82 4.15
N LEU A 186 16.65 17.69 3.47
CA LEU A 186 16.16 16.39 3.95
C LEU A 186 17.34 15.48 4.24
N ARG A 187 17.31 14.84 5.40
CA ARG A 187 18.30 13.84 5.82
C ARG A 187 17.96 12.46 5.25
N PRO A 188 18.95 11.59 5.02
CA PRO A 188 18.68 10.21 4.65
C PRO A 188 17.88 9.51 5.76
N SER A 189 16.78 8.88 5.38
CA SER A 189 15.94 8.07 6.30
C SER A 189 16.50 6.68 6.51
N PHE A 190 17.05 6.08 5.45
CA PHE A 190 17.63 4.76 5.49
C PHE A 190 19.01 4.81 4.79
N PRO A 191 20.04 5.37 5.44
CA PRO A 191 21.36 5.49 4.85
C PRO A 191 21.93 4.12 4.49
N ASN A 192 22.46 4.00 3.27
CA ASN A 192 23.01 2.76 2.71
C ASN A 192 22.03 1.57 2.65
N ALA A 193 20.73 1.84 2.62
CA ALA A 193 19.72 0.78 2.60
C ALA A 193 19.83 -0.13 1.36
N GLU A 194 19.51 -1.39 1.57
CA GLU A 194 19.20 -2.34 0.51
C GLU A 194 17.72 -2.16 0.13
N PHE A 195 17.45 -1.72 -1.11
CA PHE A 195 16.08 -1.63 -1.63
C PHE A 195 15.70 -2.92 -2.33
N ILE A 196 14.59 -3.53 -1.89
CA ILE A 196 14.14 -4.84 -2.34
C ILE A 196 12.73 -4.66 -2.91
N ASP A 197 12.63 -4.59 -4.24
CA ASP A 197 11.34 -4.61 -4.93
C ASP A 197 10.90 -6.07 -5.14
N LEU A 198 9.78 -6.45 -4.54
CA LEU A 198 9.15 -7.76 -4.71
C LEU A 198 8.27 -7.70 -5.95
N VAL A 199 8.90 -7.90 -7.10
CA VAL A 199 8.28 -7.91 -8.43
C VAL A 199 7.78 -9.30 -8.81
N ASP A 200 6.89 -9.35 -9.80
CA ASP A 200 6.32 -10.56 -10.39
C ASP A 200 5.66 -11.53 -9.39
N ILE A 201 5.02 -10.97 -8.36
CA ILE A 201 4.29 -11.77 -7.37
C ILE A 201 2.81 -11.89 -7.78
N PRO A 202 2.29 -13.11 -8.00
CA PRO A 202 0.91 -13.32 -8.45
C PRO A 202 -0.08 -13.29 -7.27
N GLN A 203 -0.15 -12.20 -6.52
CA GLN A 203 -1.02 -12.08 -5.34
C GLN A 203 -2.45 -11.63 -5.69
N GLN A 204 -2.61 -10.48 -6.33
CA GLN A 204 -3.93 -9.89 -6.53
C GLN A 204 -4.53 -10.21 -7.89
N GLU A 205 -5.81 -10.58 -7.87
CA GLU A 205 -6.67 -10.71 -9.05
C GLU A 205 -7.75 -9.61 -9.00
N GLY A 206 -7.81 -8.74 -10.01
CA GLY A 206 -8.78 -7.65 -10.06
C GLY A 206 -8.44 -6.44 -9.18
N GLY A 207 -9.38 -5.48 -9.04
CA GLY A 207 -9.08 -4.13 -8.53
C GLY A 207 -9.49 -3.80 -7.09
N CYS A 208 -10.22 -4.67 -6.38
CA CYS A 208 -10.84 -4.29 -5.09
C CYS A 208 -10.09 -4.79 -3.85
N ASP A 209 -9.07 -5.64 -4.01
CA ASP A 209 -8.45 -6.35 -2.88
C ASP A 209 -7.11 -5.74 -2.42
N CYS A 210 -6.65 -4.66 -3.06
CA CYS A 210 -5.32 -4.08 -2.85
C CYS A 210 -5.04 -3.65 -1.41
N GLY A 211 -6.03 -3.09 -0.70
CA GLY A 211 -5.85 -2.70 0.70
C GLY A 211 -5.60 -3.87 1.64
N TRP A 212 -6.33 -4.98 1.46
CA TRP A 212 -6.11 -6.22 2.24
C TRP A 212 -4.74 -6.82 1.96
N TRP A 213 -4.32 -6.85 0.69
CA TRP A 213 -2.98 -7.28 0.32
C TRP A 213 -1.90 -6.38 0.91
N ALA A 214 -2.07 -5.06 0.88
CA ALA A 214 -1.11 -4.11 1.43
C ALA A 214 -0.93 -4.31 2.95
N VAL A 215 -2.02 -4.50 3.69
CA VAL A 215 -1.97 -4.82 5.14
C VAL A 215 -1.27 -6.15 5.38
N TYR A 216 -1.68 -7.21 4.67
CA TYR A 216 -1.08 -8.53 4.80
C TYR A 216 0.44 -8.50 4.51
N ASN A 217 0.84 -7.88 3.41
CA ASN A 217 2.25 -7.78 3.02
C ASN A 217 3.07 -6.99 4.05
N ALA A 218 2.53 -5.88 4.57
CA ALA A 218 3.18 -5.11 5.61
C ALA A 218 3.38 -5.93 6.90
N MET A 219 2.35 -6.66 7.33
CA MET A 219 2.43 -7.55 8.49
C MET A 219 3.49 -8.64 8.29
N MET A 220 3.47 -9.33 7.15
CA MET A 220 4.45 -10.38 6.86
C MET A 220 5.88 -9.84 6.86
N LEU A 221 6.12 -8.67 6.26
CA LEU A 221 7.44 -8.05 6.23
C LEU A 221 7.93 -7.62 7.62
N VAL A 222 7.05 -7.05 8.46
CA VAL A 222 7.43 -6.67 9.84
C VAL A 222 7.67 -7.89 10.71
N LEU A 223 6.79 -8.89 10.66
CA LEU A 223 6.87 -10.07 11.53
C LEU A 223 8.03 -11.00 11.17
N THR A 224 8.55 -10.92 9.94
CA THR A 224 9.54 -11.88 9.44
C THR A 224 10.85 -11.23 8.99
N GLY A 225 10.82 -9.96 8.58
CA GLY A 225 11.94 -9.28 7.94
C GLY A 225 12.32 -9.86 6.57
N SER A 226 11.44 -10.65 5.94
CA SER A 226 11.71 -11.37 4.69
C SER A 226 10.53 -11.31 3.71
N GLY A 227 10.86 -11.25 2.42
CA GLY A 227 9.92 -11.40 1.33
C GLY A 227 9.62 -12.85 0.95
N ALA A 228 10.27 -13.85 1.55
CA ALA A 228 10.19 -15.26 1.11
C ALA A 228 8.78 -15.87 1.15
N TYR A 229 7.86 -15.31 1.93
CA TYR A 229 6.46 -15.74 1.92
C TYR A 229 5.76 -15.56 0.56
N THR A 230 6.29 -14.69 -0.31
CA THR A 230 5.70 -14.43 -1.64
C THR A 230 5.81 -15.64 -2.56
N ALA A 231 6.81 -16.51 -2.37
CA ALA A 231 6.99 -17.74 -3.14
C ALA A 231 5.84 -18.75 -2.98
N ALA A 232 4.99 -18.58 -1.95
CA ALA A 232 3.80 -19.42 -1.77
C ALA A 232 2.66 -19.10 -2.75
N PHE A 233 2.75 -17.98 -3.48
CA PHE A 233 1.79 -17.59 -4.50
C PHE A 233 2.36 -17.92 -5.88
N VAL A 234 1.77 -18.93 -6.53
CA VAL A 234 2.18 -19.39 -7.87
C VAL A 234 1.18 -19.03 -8.96
N GLU A 235 -0.04 -18.64 -8.57
CA GLU A 235 -1.11 -18.22 -9.46
C GLU A 235 -1.90 -17.08 -8.80
N ARG A 236 -2.41 -16.16 -9.63
CA ARG A 236 -3.30 -15.10 -9.15
C ARG A 236 -4.64 -15.72 -8.83
N GLY A 237 -5.18 -15.39 -7.67
CA GLY A 237 -6.49 -15.87 -7.27
C GLY A 237 -7.11 -15.00 -6.19
N ARG A 238 -8.42 -14.86 -6.26
CA ARG A 238 -9.17 -14.07 -5.28
C ARG A 238 -9.45 -14.78 -3.96
N ASP A 239 -9.27 -16.10 -3.88
CA ASP A 239 -9.67 -16.88 -2.71
C ASP A 239 -8.94 -16.49 -1.43
N PHE A 240 -7.62 -16.26 -1.50
CA PHE A 240 -6.87 -15.79 -0.33
C PHE A 240 -7.26 -14.37 0.05
N ALA A 241 -7.53 -13.49 -0.91
CA ALA A 241 -8.03 -12.15 -0.64
C ALA A 241 -9.41 -12.16 0.07
N CYS A 242 -10.32 -13.08 -0.32
CA CYS A 242 -11.60 -13.26 0.36
C CYS A 242 -11.45 -13.73 1.81
N TYR A 243 -10.39 -14.50 2.10
CA TYR A 243 -10.03 -14.87 3.46
C TYR A 243 -9.46 -13.66 4.22
N LEU A 244 -8.55 -12.88 3.61
CA LEU A 244 -8.04 -11.63 4.22
C LEU A 244 -9.18 -10.66 4.56
N ARG A 245 -10.23 -10.59 3.75
CA ARG A 245 -11.45 -9.81 4.03
C ARG A 245 -12.21 -10.26 5.28
N ALA A 246 -12.18 -11.56 5.58
CA ALA A 246 -12.78 -12.09 6.80
C ALA A 246 -11.87 -11.90 8.02
N VAL A 247 -10.55 -11.93 7.85
CA VAL A 247 -9.56 -11.67 8.92
C VAL A 247 -9.51 -10.19 9.30
N PHE A 248 -9.65 -9.30 8.30
CA PHE A 248 -9.62 -7.86 8.49
C PHE A 248 -10.90 -7.19 7.95
N PRO A 249 -12.07 -7.47 8.57
CA PRO A 249 -13.34 -6.91 8.10
C PRO A 249 -13.42 -5.39 8.25
N GLN A 250 -12.65 -4.80 9.16
CA GLN A 250 -12.62 -3.38 9.47
C GLN A 250 -11.87 -2.50 8.45
N LEU A 251 -11.31 -3.09 7.38
CA LEU A 251 -10.79 -2.29 6.26
C LEU A 251 -11.92 -1.68 5.44
N THR A 252 -13.11 -2.28 5.46
CA THR A 252 -14.32 -1.72 4.85
C THR A 252 -14.96 -0.71 5.80
N GLU A 253 -15.26 0.49 5.32
CA GLU A 253 -16.38 1.28 5.84
C GLU A 253 -17.52 1.26 4.81
N ASP A 254 -18.76 1.49 5.27
CA ASP A 254 -19.90 1.66 4.38
C ASP A 254 -19.58 2.73 3.34
N ALA A 255 -19.82 2.42 2.06
CA ALA A 255 -19.64 3.38 1.00
C ALA A 255 -20.46 4.65 1.34
N PRO A 256 -19.91 5.87 1.17
CA PRO A 256 -20.68 7.07 1.40
C PRO A 256 -21.97 7.02 0.57
N ILE A 257 -23.11 7.21 1.25
CA ILE A 257 -24.43 7.26 0.63
C ILE A 257 -24.36 8.28 -0.51
N GLY A 258 -24.59 7.83 -1.75
CA GLY A 258 -24.59 8.70 -2.94
C GLY A 258 -23.66 8.29 -4.09
N LEU A 259 -23.10 7.07 -4.08
CA LEU A 259 -22.59 6.46 -5.31
C LEU A 259 -23.48 5.30 -5.71
N ASP A 260 -24.28 5.52 -6.75
CA ASP A 260 -24.72 4.41 -7.58
C ASP A 260 -23.48 3.61 -7.99
N ALA A 261 -23.59 2.29 -7.85
CA ALA A 261 -22.58 1.34 -8.29
C ALA A 261 -22.08 1.72 -9.69
N PRO A 262 -20.78 1.52 -10.02
CA PRO A 262 -20.31 1.74 -11.37
C PRO A 262 -21.20 0.93 -12.31
N VAL A 263 -21.80 1.63 -13.28
CA VAL A 263 -22.59 1.01 -14.34
C VAL A 263 -21.76 -0.12 -14.91
N VAL A 264 -22.17 -1.35 -14.61
CA VAL A 264 -21.69 -2.53 -15.31
C VAL A 264 -22.05 -2.27 -16.76
N VAL A 265 -21.06 -1.92 -17.59
CA VAL A 265 -21.20 -2.06 -19.03
C VAL A 265 -21.23 -3.56 -19.28
N SER A 266 -22.39 -4.15 -19.02
CA SER A 266 -22.75 -5.45 -19.53
C SER A 266 -22.60 -5.30 -21.03
N LYS A 267 -21.65 -6.02 -21.61
CA LYS A 267 -21.65 -6.25 -23.05
C LYS A 267 -23.01 -6.83 -23.37
N LYS A 268 -23.94 -5.98 -23.81
CA LYS A 268 -25.24 -6.42 -24.33
C LYS A 268 -24.92 -7.44 -25.42
N LYS A 269 -25.34 -8.67 -25.17
CA LYS A 269 -25.52 -9.70 -26.20
C LYS A 269 -26.26 -9.02 -27.36
N PRO A 270 -25.84 -9.16 -28.62
CA PRO A 270 -26.57 -8.57 -29.74
C PRO A 270 -28.00 -9.10 -29.70
N SER A 271 -28.95 -8.21 -29.44
CA SER A 271 -30.37 -8.50 -29.54
C SER A 271 -30.70 -8.76 -31.01
N ALA A 272 -31.39 -9.87 -31.27
CA ALA A 272 -31.87 -10.27 -32.58
C ALA A 272 -32.65 -9.11 -33.25
N PRO A 273 -32.59 -8.97 -34.59
CA PRO A 273 -33.28 -7.89 -35.27
C PRO A 273 -34.80 -8.01 -35.07
N LEU A 274 -35.43 -6.91 -34.65
CA LEU A 274 -36.87 -6.77 -34.56
C LEU A 274 -37.47 -6.95 -35.97
N LYS A 275 -38.48 -7.84 -36.08
CA LYS A 275 -39.32 -7.95 -37.27
C LYS A 275 -40.09 -6.64 -37.47
N ASP A 276 -40.00 -6.09 -38.67
CA ASP A 276 -40.74 -4.91 -39.12
C ASP A 276 -42.25 -5.22 -39.16
N PRO A 277 -43.11 -4.48 -38.42
CA PRO A 277 -44.57 -4.73 -38.38
C PRO A 277 -45.32 -4.39 -39.67
N THR A 278 -44.65 -3.92 -40.73
CA THR A 278 -45.31 -3.41 -41.94
C THR A 278 -45.27 -4.34 -43.15
N ALA A 279 -44.73 -5.56 -43.02
CA ALA A 279 -44.74 -6.51 -44.12
C ALA A 279 -46.14 -7.18 -44.29
N PRO A 280 -46.75 -7.17 -45.49
CA PRO A 280 -48.02 -7.85 -45.72
C PRO A 280 -47.84 -9.38 -45.67
N PRO A 281 -48.91 -10.14 -45.32
CA PRO A 281 -48.81 -11.59 -45.18
C PRO A 281 -48.56 -12.25 -46.53
N VAL A 282 -47.49 -13.06 -46.60
CA VAL A 282 -47.26 -13.97 -47.73
C VAL A 282 -48.24 -15.13 -47.58
N LYS A 283 -49.06 -15.36 -48.62
CA LYS A 283 -49.88 -16.58 -48.76
C LYS A 283 -48.96 -17.75 -49.08
N ASP A 284 -49.28 -18.88 -48.45
CA ASP A 284 -48.62 -20.20 -48.45
C ASP A 284 -47.77 -20.57 -49.67
#